data_AF-A0A256K2J1-F1
#
_entry.id   AF-A0A256K2J1-F1
#
_cell.length_a   1.000
_cell.length_b   1.000
_cell.length_c   1.000
_cell.angle_alpha   90.00
_cell.angle_beta   90.00
_cell.angle_gamma   90.00
#
_symmetry.space_group_name_H-M   'P 1'
#
loop_
_entity.id
_entity.type
_entity.pdbx_description
1 polymer ?
#
loop_
_entity_poly.entity_id
_entity_poly.type
_entity_poly.pdbx_seq_one_letter_code
_entity_poly.pdbx_strand_id
1 'polypeptide(L)'
;MTQIPSLVSRSLSNFVEGLVVAVPRLLSGLIFLALAYLTVRVVLSVVRGSIERLYVGDRELVGDLIVTLVSVFLWFGVALTFLKVVGMGDIAASLGTAVGFIALGVSYALSEMIEDTVAGVYLLRDPDFNVGYRVESKGVTGTVAAIELRKTRIDTDGGDRIVMANREIEPRWTHDVPEETTGGAVDEPTDSEPSTPD
;
A
#
# COMPACT_ATOMS: atom_id res chain seq x y z
N MET A 1 62.25 -36.56 -6.08
CA MET A 1 61.28 -36.66 -7.19
C MET A 1 59.95 -37.26 -6.67
N THR A 2 59.22 -36.58 -5.78
CA THR A 2 57.99 -37.12 -5.13
C THR A 2 56.87 -36.08 -4.92
N GLN A 3 56.91 -34.96 -5.65
CA GLN A 3 55.94 -33.86 -5.48
C GLN A 3 54.59 -34.17 -6.14
N ILE A 4 54.56 -34.90 -7.26
CA ILE A 4 53.33 -35.16 -8.03
C ILE A 4 52.30 -36.08 -7.32
N PRO A 5 52.68 -37.23 -6.72
CA PRO A 5 51.68 -38.10 -6.09
C PRO A 5 51.00 -37.48 -4.86
N SER A 6 51.67 -36.55 -4.17
CA SER A 6 51.11 -35.85 -3.01
C SER A 6 50.19 -34.68 -3.38
N LEU A 7 50.35 -34.09 -4.58
CA LEU A 7 49.42 -33.08 -5.10
C LEU A 7 48.13 -33.73 -5.59
N VAL A 8 48.24 -34.85 -6.33
CA VAL A 8 47.07 -35.60 -6.82
C VAL A 8 46.25 -36.14 -5.65
N SER A 9 46.89 -36.70 -4.61
CA SER A 9 46.16 -37.20 -3.44
C SER A 9 45.46 -36.08 -2.64
N ARG A 10 46.09 -34.91 -2.49
CA ARG A 10 45.48 -33.73 -1.84
C ARG A 10 44.33 -33.17 -2.66
N SER A 11 44.46 -33.06 -3.97
CA SER A 11 43.36 -32.61 -4.83
C SER A 11 42.19 -33.58 -4.79
N LEU A 12 42.47 -34.90 -4.78
CA LEU A 12 41.43 -35.92 -4.69
C LEU A 12 40.74 -35.93 -3.31
N SER A 13 41.50 -35.78 -2.21
CA SER A 13 40.91 -35.68 -0.87
C SER A 13 40.05 -34.42 -0.72
N ASN A 14 40.52 -33.27 -1.21
CA ASN A 14 39.76 -32.03 -1.16
C ASN A 14 38.48 -32.11 -1.99
N PHE A 15 38.52 -32.78 -3.14
CA PHE A 15 37.34 -33.01 -3.97
C PHE A 15 36.33 -33.93 -3.29
N VAL A 16 36.79 -35.06 -2.73
CA VAL A 16 35.93 -36.01 -2.00
C VAL A 16 35.32 -35.34 -0.77
N GLU A 17 36.08 -34.56 -0.01
CA GLU A 17 35.59 -33.78 1.13
C GLU A 17 34.54 -32.76 0.70
N GLY A 18 34.76 -32.08 -0.43
CA GLY A 18 33.77 -31.21 -1.06
C GLY A 18 32.48 -31.94 -1.43
N LEU A 19 32.58 -33.16 -1.99
CA LEU A 19 31.41 -33.99 -2.32
C LEU A 19 30.64 -34.44 -1.08
N VAL A 20 31.35 -34.86 -0.03
CA VAL A 20 30.74 -35.29 1.25
C VAL A 20 29.93 -34.16 1.87
N VAL A 21 30.36 -32.91 1.73
CA VAL A 21 29.62 -31.73 2.21
C VAL A 21 28.50 -31.32 1.25
N ALA A 22 28.72 -31.44 -0.07
CA ALA A 22 27.75 -31.02 -1.07
C ALA A 22 26.53 -31.96 -1.14
N VAL A 23 26.71 -33.27 -1.02
CA VAL A 23 25.62 -34.25 -1.17
C VAL A 23 24.48 -34.03 -0.15
N PRO A 24 24.74 -33.90 1.17
CA PRO A 24 23.67 -33.60 2.15
C PRO A 24 22.97 -32.25 1.89
N ARG A 25 23.72 -31.25 1.41
CA ARG A 25 23.17 -29.92 1.07
C ARG A 25 22.25 -29.98 -0.14
N LEU A 26 22.62 -30.74 -1.17
CA LEU A 26 21.79 -30.96 -2.36
C LEU A 26 20.53 -31.76 -2.02
N LEU A 27 20.65 -32.80 -1.19
CA LEU A 27 19.49 -33.57 -0.72
C LEU A 27 18.53 -32.71 0.10
N SER A 28 19.07 -31.93 1.05
CA SER A 28 18.27 -30.98 1.85
C SER A 28 17.62 -29.92 0.96
N GLY A 29 18.34 -29.42 -0.04
CA GLY A 29 17.83 -28.47 -1.03
C GLY A 29 16.69 -29.06 -1.87
N LEU A 30 16.78 -30.33 -2.27
CA LEU A 30 15.72 -31.02 -3.01
C LEU A 30 14.47 -31.22 -2.14
N ILE A 31 14.64 -31.67 -0.90
CA ILE A 31 13.53 -31.79 0.07
C ILE A 31 12.88 -30.42 0.29
N PHE A 32 13.69 -29.39 0.47
CA PHE A 32 13.20 -28.02 0.62
C PHE A 32 12.40 -27.59 -0.61
N LEU A 33 12.89 -27.80 -1.83
CA LEU A 33 12.18 -27.43 -3.06
C LEU A 33 10.84 -28.15 -3.20
N ALA A 34 10.78 -29.44 -2.83
CA ALA A 34 9.54 -30.20 -2.83
C ALA A 34 8.49 -29.59 -1.88
N LEU A 35 8.91 -29.28 -0.64
CA LEU A 35 8.03 -28.64 0.35
C LEU A 35 7.64 -27.21 -0.05
N ALA A 36 8.58 -26.45 -0.59
CA ALA A 36 8.36 -25.10 -1.07
C ALA A 36 7.38 -25.07 -2.23
N TYR A 37 7.53 -25.96 -3.22
CA TYR A 37 6.60 -26.08 -4.34
C TYR A 37 5.18 -26.38 -3.86
N LEU A 38 5.01 -27.32 -2.92
CA LEU A 38 3.72 -27.63 -2.33
C LEU A 38 3.12 -26.41 -1.62
N THR A 39 3.94 -25.71 -0.82
CA THR A 39 3.53 -24.51 -0.09
C THR A 39 3.08 -23.40 -1.05
N VAL A 40 3.89 -23.09 -2.07
CA VAL A 40 3.56 -22.07 -3.08
C VAL A 40 2.29 -22.44 -3.81
N ARG A 41 2.11 -23.72 -4.19
CA ARG A 41 0.89 -24.18 -4.85
C ARG A 41 -0.35 -23.99 -3.97
N VAL A 42 -0.27 -24.32 -2.69
CA VAL A 42 -1.38 -24.13 -1.74
C VAL A 42 -1.70 -22.64 -1.59
N VAL A 43 -0.69 -21.80 -1.36
CA VAL A 43 -0.87 -20.35 -1.19
C VAL A 43 -1.48 -19.74 -2.45
N LEU A 44 -0.96 -20.06 -3.64
CA LEU A 44 -1.51 -19.53 -4.89
C LEU A 44 -2.93 -20.00 -5.16
N SER A 45 -3.29 -21.23 -4.76
CA SER A 45 -4.67 -21.70 -4.86
C SER A 45 -5.61 -20.89 -3.97
N VAL A 46 -5.20 -20.56 -2.74
CA VAL A 46 -5.97 -19.72 -1.81
C VAL A 46 -6.11 -18.30 -2.34
N VAL A 47 -5.03 -17.73 -2.87
CA VAL A 47 -5.01 -16.37 -3.42
C VAL A 47 -5.92 -16.27 -4.64
N ARG A 48 -5.78 -17.19 -5.62
CA ARG A 48 -6.67 -17.25 -6.80
C ARG A 48 -8.13 -17.36 -6.40
N GLY A 49 -8.46 -18.31 -5.52
CA GLY A 49 -9.84 -18.49 -5.05
C GLY A 49 -10.38 -17.28 -4.27
N SER A 50 -9.53 -16.48 -3.63
CA SER A 50 -9.95 -15.24 -2.96
C SER A 50 -10.17 -14.10 -3.96
N ILE A 51 -9.30 -13.98 -4.96
CA ILE A 51 -9.39 -12.95 -6.00
C ILE A 51 -10.60 -13.18 -6.89
N GLU A 52 -10.86 -14.42 -7.32
CA GLU A 52 -12.04 -14.78 -8.12
C GLU A 52 -13.37 -14.45 -7.41
N ARG A 53 -13.40 -14.49 -6.07
CA ARG A 53 -14.57 -14.09 -5.27
C ARG A 53 -14.78 -12.58 -5.20
N LEU A 54 -13.71 -11.80 -5.31
CA LEU A 54 -13.73 -10.34 -5.14
C LEU A 54 -13.82 -9.60 -6.48
N TYR A 55 -13.27 -10.17 -7.55
CA TYR A 55 -13.17 -9.56 -8.87
C TYR A 55 -13.96 -10.41 -9.88
N VAL A 56 -15.27 -10.22 -9.93
CA VAL A 56 -16.16 -10.87 -10.91
C VAL A 56 -16.40 -9.92 -12.09
N GLY A 57 -16.10 -10.34 -13.33
CA GLY A 57 -16.37 -9.58 -14.57
C GLY A 57 -15.13 -8.96 -15.24
N ASP A 58 -15.28 -7.79 -15.90
CA ASP A 58 -14.28 -7.10 -16.77
C ASP A 58 -12.92 -6.75 -16.13
N ARG A 59 -12.67 -7.18 -14.88
CA ARG A 59 -11.45 -6.91 -14.10
C ARG A 59 -10.59 -8.16 -13.89
N GLU A 60 -10.83 -9.23 -14.64
CA GLU A 60 -10.04 -10.48 -14.59
C GLU A 60 -8.54 -10.21 -14.76
N LEU A 61 -8.18 -9.27 -15.65
CA LEU A 61 -6.81 -8.78 -15.86
C LEU A 61 -6.14 -8.26 -14.58
N VAL A 62 -6.90 -7.58 -13.71
CA VAL A 62 -6.39 -7.05 -12.43
C VAL A 62 -6.16 -8.19 -11.44
N GLY A 63 -7.07 -9.17 -11.42
CA GLY A 63 -6.94 -10.36 -10.59
C GLY A 63 -5.71 -11.19 -10.97
N ASP A 64 -5.53 -11.44 -12.27
CA ASP A 64 -4.38 -12.16 -12.81
C ASP A 64 -3.05 -11.45 -12.51
N LEU A 65 -3.03 -10.12 -12.61
CA LEU A 65 -1.86 -9.33 -12.23
C LEU A 65 -1.50 -9.55 -10.75
N ILE A 66 -2.49 -9.49 -9.84
CA ILE A 66 -2.26 -9.70 -8.40
C ILE A 66 -1.72 -11.10 -8.14
N VAL A 67 -2.34 -12.15 -8.71
CA VAL A 67 -1.87 -13.53 -8.58
C VAL A 67 -0.45 -13.70 -9.10
N THR A 68 -0.13 -13.05 -10.22
CA THR A 68 1.19 -13.08 -10.83
C THR A 68 2.24 -12.42 -9.93
N LEU A 69 1.94 -11.24 -9.38
CA LEU A 69 2.82 -10.53 -8.44
C LEU A 69 3.09 -11.38 -7.19
N VAL A 70 2.06 -12.00 -6.62
CA VAL A 70 2.21 -12.90 -5.47
C VAL A 70 3.06 -14.11 -5.84
N SER A 71 2.85 -14.72 -7.00
CA SER A 71 3.64 -15.85 -7.49
C SER A 71 5.11 -15.49 -7.64
N VAL A 72 5.42 -14.36 -8.27
CA VAL A 72 6.81 -13.87 -8.43
C VAL A 72 7.46 -13.64 -7.08
N PHE A 73 6.76 -12.99 -6.14
CA PHE A 73 7.27 -12.74 -4.79
C PHE A 73 7.57 -14.03 -4.02
N LEU A 74 6.65 -15.00 -4.05
CA LEU A 74 6.83 -16.30 -3.41
C LEU A 74 8.02 -17.07 -4.00
N TRP A 75 8.11 -17.17 -5.33
CA TRP A 75 9.20 -17.86 -5.99
C TRP A 75 10.55 -17.19 -5.77
N PHE A 76 10.58 -15.86 -5.67
CA PHE A 76 11.78 -15.14 -5.28
C PHE A 76 12.23 -15.52 -3.87
N GLY A 77 11.32 -15.57 -2.89
CA GLY A 77 11.62 -16.03 -1.53
C GLY A 77 12.11 -17.48 -1.48
N VAL A 78 11.51 -18.37 -2.28
CA VAL A 78 11.95 -19.76 -2.44
C VAL A 78 13.37 -19.82 -3.01
N ALA A 79 13.68 -19.02 -4.04
CA ALA A 79 15.01 -18.98 -4.64
C ALA A 79 16.08 -18.54 -3.63
N LEU A 80 15.85 -17.47 -2.88
CA LEU A 80 16.80 -17.01 -1.85
C LEU A 80 17.01 -18.05 -0.75
N THR A 81 15.93 -18.65 -0.28
CA THR A 81 15.99 -19.68 0.77
C THR A 81 16.70 -20.94 0.27
N PHE A 82 16.44 -21.35 -0.97
CA PHE A 82 17.12 -22.47 -1.60
C PHE A 82 18.63 -22.24 -1.67
N LEU A 83 19.07 -21.06 -2.15
CA LEU A 83 20.48 -20.68 -2.18
C LEU A 83 21.12 -20.80 -0.79
N LYS A 84 20.43 -20.33 0.26
CA LYS A 84 20.90 -20.47 1.65
C LYS A 84 21.04 -21.94 2.06
N VAL A 85 20.05 -22.79 1.76
CA VAL A 85 20.05 -24.23 2.11
C VAL A 85 21.21 -24.98 1.43
N VAL A 86 21.53 -24.65 0.18
CA VAL A 86 22.63 -25.31 -0.54
C VAL A 86 24.03 -24.74 -0.21
N GLY A 87 24.10 -23.78 0.72
CA GLY A 87 25.36 -23.19 1.19
C GLY A 87 25.83 -21.95 0.42
N MET A 88 24.98 -21.35 -0.42
CA MET A 88 25.20 -20.08 -1.12
C MET A 88 24.54 -18.90 -0.39
N GLY A 89 24.66 -18.86 0.93
CA GLY A 89 24.02 -17.84 1.78
C GLY A 89 24.44 -16.41 1.45
N ASP A 90 25.72 -16.19 1.13
CA ASP A 90 26.23 -14.85 0.79
C ASP A 90 25.65 -14.31 -0.52
N ILE A 91 25.43 -15.20 -1.51
CA ILE A 91 24.77 -14.84 -2.76
C ILE A 91 23.29 -14.53 -2.51
N ALA A 92 22.61 -15.33 -1.68
CA ALA A 92 21.22 -15.04 -1.30
C ALA A 92 21.12 -13.68 -0.57
N ALA A 93 22.06 -13.37 0.32
CA ALA A 93 22.08 -12.11 1.05
C ALA A 93 22.32 -10.91 0.12
N SER A 94 23.26 -11.03 -0.83
CA SER A 94 23.54 -9.94 -1.78
C SER A 94 22.37 -9.68 -2.74
N LEU A 95 21.74 -10.74 -3.27
CA LEU A 95 20.55 -10.63 -4.11
C LEU A 95 19.36 -10.06 -3.34
N GLY A 96 19.12 -10.56 -2.11
CA GLY A 96 18.08 -10.05 -1.24
C GLY A 96 18.27 -8.57 -0.91
N THR A 97 19.51 -8.14 -0.66
CA THR A 97 19.85 -6.74 -0.43
C THR A 97 19.59 -5.89 -1.68
N ALA A 98 20.02 -6.33 -2.85
CA ALA A 98 19.81 -5.62 -4.11
C ALA A 98 18.31 -5.42 -4.41
N VAL A 99 17.51 -6.48 -4.28
CA VAL A 99 16.05 -6.39 -4.45
C VAL A 99 15.42 -5.54 -3.35
N GLY A 100 15.94 -5.58 -2.12
CA GLY A 100 15.53 -4.69 -1.04
C GLY A 100 15.68 -3.21 -1.42
N PHE A 101 16.81 -2.81 -2.00
CA PHE A 101 17.00 -1.43 -2.49
C PHE A 101 16.04 -1.06 -3.62
N ILE A 102 15.77 -2.00 -4.55
CA ILE A 102 14.76 -1.77 -5.60
C ILE A 102 13.37 -1.57 -4.96
N ALA A 103 13.01 -2.40 -3.98
CA ALA A 103 11.74 -2.29 -3.26
C ALA A 103 11.60 -0.95 -2.53
N LEU A 104 12.68 -0.40 -1.96
CA LEU A 104 12.70 0.94 -1.38
C LEU A 104 12.40 2.02 -2.44
N GLY A 105 13.02 1.93 -3.62
CA GLY A 105 12.76 2.86 -4.72
C GLY A 105 11.31 2.80 -5.22
N VAL A 106 10.76 1.59 -5.37
CA VAL A 106 9.34 1.40 -5.72
C VAL A 106 8.43 1.98 -4.63
N SER A 107 8.74 1.75 -3.35
CA SER A 107 7.96 2.29 -2.23
C SER A 107 7.94 3.82 -2.23
N TYR A 108 9.07 4.45 -2.52
CA TYR A 108 9.13 5.91 -2.66
C TYR A 108 8.28 6.43 -3.82
N ALA A 109 8.33 5.76 -4.98
CA ALA A 109 7.53 6.13 -6.14
C ALA A 109 6.01 5.98 -5.90
N LEU A 110 5.60 5.05 -5.03
CA LEU A 110 4.19 4.83 -4.69
C LEU A 110 3.73 5.62 -3.47
N SER A 111 4.62 6.30 -2.76
CA SER A 111 4.32 6.98 -1.49
C SER A 111 3.15 7.96 -1.60
N GLU A 112 3.12 8.79 -2.64
CA GLU A 112 2.03 9.76 -2.86
C GLU A 112 0.68 9.09 -3.10
N MET A 113 0.65 7.96 -3.81
CA MET A 113 -0.59 7.21 -4.06
C MET A 113 -1.15 6.61 -2.75
N ILE A 114 -0.26 6.15 -1.87
CA ILE A 114 -0.63 5.65 -0.54
C ILE A 114 -1.14 6.79 0.32
N GLU A 115 -0.45 7.92 0.34
CA GLU A 115 -0.85 9.13 1.07
C GLU A 115 -2.25 9.59 0.66
N ASP A 116 -2.51 9.66 -0.65
CA ASP A 116 -3.85 10.01 -1.16
C ASP A 116 -4.93 9.01 -0.72
N THR A 117 -4.60 7.71 -0.72
CA THR A 117 -5.54 6.65 -0.34
C THR A 117 -5.90 6.72 1.14
N VAL A 118 -4.89 6.93 1.99
CA VAL A 118 -5.07 7.07 3.43
C VAL A 118 -5.86 8.34 3.76
N ALA A 119 -5.51 9.48 3.15
CA ALA A 119 -6.26 10.73 3.28
C ALA A 119 -7.71 10.56 2.84
N GLY A 120 -7.97 9.84 1.74
CA GLY A 120 -9.31 9.52 1.28
C GLY A 120 -10.14 8.74 2.30
N VAL A 121 -9.54 7.75 2.98
CA VAL A 121 -10.22 6.99 4.04
C VAL A 121 -10.55 7.87 5.25
N TYR A 122 -9.67 8.81 5.61
CA TYR A 122 -9.95 9.77 6.69
C TYR A 122 -11.09 10.73 6.33
N LEU A 123 -11.04 11.34 5.14
CA LEU A 123 -12.11 12.22 4.65
C LEU A 123 -13.46 11.51 4.58
N LEU A 124 -13.50 10.25 4.10
CA LEU A 124 -14.74 9.46 4.05
C LEU A 124 -15.32 9.10 5.43
N ARG A 125 -14.51 9.14 6.49
CA ARG A 125 -14.93 8.84 7.86
C ARG A 125 -15.23 10.09 8.67
N ASP A 126 -14.87 11.25 8.15
CA ASP A 126 -15.05 12.52 8.84
C ASP A 126 -16.53 12.95 8.75
N PRO A 127 -17.24 13.08 9.88
CA PRO A 127 -18.65 13.48 9.87
C PRO A 127 -18.86 14.93 9.41
N ASP A 128 -17.82 15.76 9.41
CA ASP A 128 -17.87 17.16 9.02
C ASP A 128 -17.46 17.37 7.55
N PHE A 129 -17.04 16.31 6.84
CA PHE A 129 -16.66 16.34 5.42
C PHE A 129 -17.54 15.43 4.56
N ASN A 130 -18.72 15.90 4.17
CA ASN A 130 -19.68 15.11 3.38
C ASN A 130 -19.93 15.68 1.99
N VAL A 131 -20.36 14.80 1.08
CA VAL A 131 -20.90 15.22 -0.22
C VAL A 131 -22.08 16.15 -0.02
N GLY A 132 -22.07 17.28 -0.71
CA GLY A 132 -23.06 18.36 -0.56
C GLY A 132 -22.66 19.43 0.45
N TYR A 133 -21.58 19.25 1.23
CA TYR A 133 -21.08 20.29 2.10
C TYR A 133 -20.19 21.26 1.35
N ARG A 134 -20.30 22.52 1.73
CA ARG A 134 -19.46 23.59 1.20
C ARG A 134 -18.18 23.65 2.01
N VAL A 135 -17.05 23.48 1.32
CA VAL A 135 -15.73 23.40 1.93
C VAL A 135 -14.76 24.34 1.24
N GLU A 136 -13.74 24.76 1.98
CA GLU A 136 -12.57 25.44 1.45
C GLU A 136 -11.32 24.66 1.80
N SER A 137 -10.48 24.40 0.80
CA SER A 137 -9.15 23.82 1.01
C SER A 137 -8.16 24.31 -0.05
N LYS A 138 -6.94 24.65 0.38
CA LYS A 138 -5.88 25.22 -0.47
C LYS A 138 -6.34 26.34 -1.43
N GLY A 139 -7.26 27.20 -0.98
CA GLY A 139 -7.78 28.30 -1.79
C GLY A 139 -8.79 27.89 -2.86
N VAL A 140 -9.27 26.64 -2.84
CA VAL A 140 -10.43 26.18 -3.61
C VAL A 140 -11.64 26.14 -2.68
N THR A 141 -12.65 26.95 -2.99
CA THR A 141 -13.93 26.98 -2.28
C THR A 141 -15.03 26.43 -3.17
N GLY A 142 -15.86 25.55 -2.64
CA GLY A 142 -16.96 24.97 -3.39
C GLY A 142 -17.68 23.85 -2.64
N THR A 143 -18.61 23.18 -3.33
CA THR A 143 -19.38 22.08 -2.76
C THR A 143 -18.74 20.74 -3.11
N VAL A 144 -18.57 19.86 -2.11
CA VAL A 144 -18.03 18.51 -2.32
C VAL A 144 -19.01 17.70 -3.17
N ALA A 145 -18.57 17.27 -4.34
CA ALA A 145 -19.40 16.52 -5.28
C ALA A 145 -19.22 15.00 -5.15
N ALA A 146 -17.99 14.55 -4.93
CA ALA A 146 -17.68 13.14 -4.75
C ALA A 146 -16.33 12.99 -4.04
N ILE A 147 -16.26 12.01 -3.15
CA ILE A 147 -15.03 11.59 -2.48
C ILE A 147 -14.67 10.21 -3.06
N GLU A 148 -13.64 10.16 -3.89
CA GLU A 148 -13.08 8.92 -4.43
C GLU A 148 -11.89 8.46 -3.56
N LEU A 149 -11.39 7.26 -3.81
CA LEU A 149 -10.31 6.68 -3.02
C LEU A 149 -9.05 7.57 -2.96
N ARG A 150 -8.69 8.21 -4.08
CA ARG A 150 -7.46 9.02 -4.24
C ARG A 150 -7.73 10.50 -4.48
N LYS A 151 -8.94 10.86 -4.91
CA LYS A 151 -9.26 12.22 -5.35
C LYS A 151 -10.61 12.65 -4.81
N THR A 152 -10.75 13.94 -4.55
CA THR A 152 -12.02 14.57 -4.21
C THR A 152 -12.37 15.57 -5.32
N ARG A 153 -13.66 15.60 -5.66
CA ARG A 153 -14.22 16.50 -6.68
C ARG A 153 -15.01 17.60 -5.99
N ILE A 154 -14.69 18.85 -6.29
CA ILE A 154 -15.31 20.04 -5.71
C ILE A 154 -15.91 20.87 -6.85
N ASP A 155 -17.19 21.22 -6.74
CA ASP A 155 -17.83 22.19 -7.62
C ASP A 155 -17.66 23.60 -7.08
N THR A 156 -17.03 24.47 -7.84
CA THR A 156 -16.92 25.88 -7.49
C THR A 156 -18.24 26.61 -7.75
N ASP A 157 -18.41 27.78 -7.14
CA ASP A 157 -19.57 28.64 -7.40
C ASP A 157 -19.61 29.18 -8.83
N GLY A 158 -18.45 29.18 -9.50
CA GLY A 158 -18.32 29.53 -10.91
C GLY A 158 -18.85 28.45 -11.86
N GLY A 159 -19.22 27.27 -11.34
CA GLY A 159 -19.71 26.13 -12.12
C GLY A 159 -18.63 25.19 -12.65
N ASP A 160 -17.36 25.40 -12.26
CA ASP A 160 -16.26 24.52 -12.63
C ASP A 160 -16.13 23.34 -11.65
N ARG A 161 -15.73 22.17 -12.17
CA ARG A 161 -15.38 21.02 -11.33
C ARG A 161 -13.88 20.86 -11.18
N ILE A 162 -13.38 21.10 -9.97
CA ILE A 162 -11.98 20.92 -9.61
C ILE A 162 -11.79 19.51 -9.05
N VAL A 163 -10.70 18.86 -9.47
CA VAL A 163 -10.32 17.52 -9.00
C VAL A 163 -8.99 17.63 -8.27
N MET A 164 -9.01 17.41 -6.96
CA MET A 164 -7.85 17.52 -6.09
C MET A 164 -7.45 16.15 -5.55
N ALA A 165 -6.16 15.95 -5.33
CA ALA A 165 -5.66 14.77 -4.64
C ALA A 165 -6.06 14.83 -3.16
N ASN A 166 -6.47 13.71 -2.57
CA ASN A 166 -6.98 13.71 -1.19
C ASN A 166 -5.93 14.20 -0.18
N ARG A 167 -4.64 13.91 -0.40
CA ARG A 167 -3.54 14.40 0.46
C ARG A 167 -3.44 15.92 0.52
N GLU A 168 -3.99 16.62 -0.46
CA GLU A 168 -3.95 18.08 -0.49
C GLU A 168 -5.05 18.71 0.35
N ILE A 169 -6.12 17.97 0.63
CA ILE A 169 -7.31 18.46 1.33
C ILE A 169 -7.26 18.11 2.81
N GLU A 170 -7.03 16.83 3.12
CA GLU A 170 -7.12 16.28 4.48
C GLU A 170 -6.33 17.07 5.54
N PRO A 171 -5.10 17.58 5.27
CA PRO A 171 -4.33 18.26 6.31
C PRO A 171 -4.96 19.56 6.82
N ARG A 172 -5.76 20.25 5.98
CA ARG A 172 -6.45 21.49 6.36
C ARG A 172 -7.57 21.82 5.39
N TRP A 173 -8.78 21.88 5.92
CA TRP A 173 -9.97 22.34 5.24
C TRP A 173 -10.92 22.97 6.26
N THR A 174 -11.85 23.79 5.79
CA THR A 174 -12.92 24.39 6.60
C THR A 174 -14.25 24.14 5.91
N HIS A 175 -15.34 24.04 6.67
CA HIS A 175 -16.70 24.03 6.13
C HIS A 175 -17.52 25.14 6.78
N ASP A 176 -18.58 25.57 6.09
CA ASP A 176 -19.52 26.52 6.67
C ASP A 176 -20.35 25.82 7.75
N VAL A 177 -20.34 26.36 8.96
CA VAL A 177 -21.29 25.98 10.02
C VAL A 177 -22.53 26.86 9.82
N PRO A 178 -23.74 26.31 9.68
CA PRO A 178 -24.94 27.13 9.61
C PRO A 178 -25.00 28.01 10.86
N GLU A 179 -25.04 29.34 10.69
CA GLU A 179 -25.30 30.24 11.82
C GLU A 179 -26.65 29.85 12.42
N GLU A 180 -26.66 29.30 13.64
CA GLU A 180 -27.88 29.24 14.42
C GLU A 180 -28.39 30.66 14.52
N THR A 181 -29.56 30.91 13.91
CA THR A 181 -30.28 32.18 13.98
C THR A 181 -30.63 32.43 15.45
N THR A 182 -29.70 32.99 16.21
CA THR A 182 -29.91 33.38 17.59
C THR A 182 -30.99 34.46 17.56
N GLY A 183 -32.09 34.15 18.23
CA GLY A 183 -33.39 34.79 18.16
C GLY A 183 -33.35 36.29 17.88
N GLY A 184 -34.19 36.70 16.92
CA GLY A 184 -34.58 38.09 16.77
C GLY A 184 -34.99 38.66 18.12
N ALA A 185 -34.23 39.65 18.59
CA ALA A 185 -34.69 40.54 19.63
C ALA A 185 -35.94 41.23 19.10
N VAL A 186 -37.09 40.81 19.61
CA VAL A 186 -38.36 41.50 19.44
C VAL A 186 -38.17 42.86 20.10
N ASP A 187 -38.10 43.90 19.26
CA ASP A 187 -38.17 45.29 19.66
C ASP A 187 -39.54 45.49 20.32
N GLU A 188 -39.55 45.56 21.65
CA GLU A 188 -40.75 45.85 22.44
C GLU A 188 -41.05 47.35 22.26
N PRO A 189 -42.23 47.76 21.74
CA PRO A 189 -42.53 49.16 21.57
C PRO A 189 -42.80 49.75 22.96
N THR A 190 -41.89 50.58 23.45
CA THR A 190 -42.10 51.38 24.65
C THR A 190 -43.22 52.40 24.36
N ASP A 191 -44.45 52.03 24.72
CA ASP A 191 -45.59 52.93 24.73
C ASP A 191 -45.26 54.14 25.61
N SER A 192 -45.23 55.30 24.97
CA SER A 192 -45.01 56.58 25.60
C SER A 192 -46.34 57.07 26.16
N GLU A 193 -46.56 56.96 27.47
CA GLU A 193 -47.63 57.71 28.15
C GLU A 193 -47.08 59.06 28.68
N PRO A 194 -47.74 60.19 28.39
CA PRO A 194 -47.39 61.49 28.95
C PRO A 194 -48.25 61.77 30.20
N SER A 195 -47.63 62.09 31.33
CA SER A 195 -48.36 62.60 32.51
C SER A 195 -47.58 63.71 33.21
N THR A 196 -47.95 64.93 32.79
CA THR A 196 -48.24 66.20 33.51
C THR A 196 -47.38 66.64 34.71
N PRO A 197 -46.97 67.93 34.77
CA PRO A 197 -46.25 68.51 35.90
C PRO A 197 -47.17 69.09 36.99
N ASP A 198 -46.74 68.98 38.24
CA ASP A 198 -46.99 69.92 39.35
C ASP A 198 -45.71 70.03 40.21
#